data_AF-X1M2I6-F1
#
_entry.id   AF-X1M2I6-F1
#
_cell.length_a   1.000
_cell.length_b   1.000
_cell.length_c   1.000
_cell.angle_alpha   90.00
_cell.angle_beta   90.00
_cell.angle_gamma   90.00
#
_symmetry.space_group_name_H-M   'P 1'
#
loop_
_entity.id
_entity.type
_entity.pdbx_description
1 polymer ?
#
loop_
_entity_poly.entity_id
_entity_poly.type
_entity_poly.pdbx_seq_one_letter_code
_entity_poly.pdbx_strand_id
1 'polypeptide(L)'
;LENNREIQIKDLMFECARTLWVMARAYSQISEKFEEDEKWEDAIIAMVECSKIFKTSAYFSAASVNQYDLGITLSSENLELNSEETRILAQSIAALKEESSNNTYFASKLYAGLSSLSKRLFYLKKHEEKKKQQLRAQFHFDMGKACQLKAQASLESSITNINKDKVMKLQQKANFYFLKSEEIWNEMVSGLSELSKEERSSVEQNLSIVKEILKDQNLELLD
;
A
#
# COMPACT_ATOMS: atom_id res chain seq x y z
N LEU A 1 15.67 -21.87 13.83
CA LEU A 1 14.87 -22.16 15.05
C LEU A 1 15.37 -21.42 16.29
N GLU A 2 16.52 -20.74 16.27
CA GLU A 2 17.04 -19.95 17.41
C GLU A 2 16.39 -18.55 17.60
N ASN A 3 15.45 -18.13 16.74
CA ASN A 3 14.92 -16.75 16.73
C ASN A 3 13.68 -16.48 17.59
N ASN A 4 13.12 -17.48 18.30
CA ASN A 4 11.94 -17.30 19.16
C ASN A 4 12.29 -17.45 20.65
N ARG A 5 13.38 -16.83 21.08
CA ARG A 5 13.70 -16.74 22.51
C ARG A 5 12.76 -15.73 23.16
N GLU A 6 12.07 -16.15 24.21
CA GLU A 6 11.34 -15.24 25.07
C GLU A 6 12.33 -14.38 25.87
N ILE A 7 12.09 -13.08 25.89
CA ILE A 7 12.91 -12.09 26.61
C ILE A 7 12.03 -11.37 27.63
N GLN A 8 12.61 -11.01 28.77
CA GLN A 8 11.93 -10.20 29.77
C GLN A 8 12.45 -8.76 29.72
N ILE A 9 11.54 -7.82 29.48
CA ILE A 9 11.85 -6.40 29.46
C ILE A 9 11.13 -5.74 30.64
N LYS A 10 11.89 -5.06 31.50
CA LYS A 10 11.38 -4.46 32.74
C LYS A 10 11.18 -2.95 32.57
N ASP A 11 10.28 -2.59 31.68
CA ASP A 11 10.01 -1.19 31.34
C ASP A 11 8.50 -0.94 31.15
N LEU A 12 7.98 0.09 31.80
CA LEU A 12 6.56 0.45 31.71
C LEU A 12 6.17 0.90 30.29
N MET A 13 7.04 1.64 29.61
CA MET A 13 6.80 2.08 28.22
C MET A 13 6.77 0.88 27.29
N PHE A 14 7.62 -0.13 27.53
CA PHE A 14 7.55 -1.38 26.78
C PHE A 14 6.22 -2.11 27.01
N GLU A 15 5.74 -2.17 28.24
CA GLU A 15 4.42 -2.75 28.53
C GLU A 15 3.28 -1.98 27.86
N CYS A 16 3.32 -0.64 27.83
CA CYS A 16 2.38 0.16 27.05
C CYS A 16 2.43 -0.18 25.56
N ALA A 17 3.63 -0.30 24.98
CA ALA A 17 3.82 -0.70 23.59
C ALA A 17 3.21 -2.09 23.33
N ARG A 18 3.45 -3.06 24.22
CA ARG A 18 2.93 -4.42 24.14
C ARG A 18 1.40 -4.45 24.20
N THR A 19 0.78 -3.75 25.14
CA THR A 19 -0.69 -3.66 25.25
C THR A 19 -1.30 -3.07 23.99
N LEU A 20 -0.75 -1.99 23.47
CA LEU A 20 -1.22 -1.38 22.22
C LEU A 20 -1.02 -2.32 21.02
N TRP A 21 0.10 -3.04 20.95
CA TRP A 21 0.31 -4.03 19.88
C TRP A 21 -0.74 -5.14 19.91
N VAL A 22 -1.10 -5.66 21.09
CA VAL A 22 -2.20 -6.63 21.23
C VAL A 22 -3.52 -6.03 20.76
N MET A 23 -3.81 -4.78 21.14
CA MET A 23 -5.02 -4.08 20.71
C MET A 23 -5.07 -3.87 19.19
N ALA A 24 -3.95 -3.49 18.55
CA ALA A 24 -3.87 -3.36 17.10
C ALA A 24 -4.17 -4.70 16.40
N ARG A 25 -3.63 -5.81 16.92
CA ARG A 25 -3.93 -7.15 16.40
C ARG A 25 -5.40 -7.53 16.55
N ALA A 26 -6.05 -7.14 17.63
CA ALA A 26 -7.49 -7.32 17.78
C ALA A 26 -8.28 -6.54 16.71
N TYR A 27 -7.89 -5.29 16.42
CA TYR A 27 -8.49 -4.52 15.33
C TYR A 27 -8.24 -5.13 13.95
N SER A 28 -7.06 -5.71 13.71
CA SER A 28 -6.77 -6.46 12.47
C SER A 28 -7.71 -7.64 12.27
N GLN A 29 -7.96 -8.42 13.33
CA GLN A 29 -8.91 -9.55 13.27
C GLN A 29 -10.35 -9.08 13.07
N ILE A 30 -10.71 -7.95 13.69
CA ILE A 30 -12.03 -7.34 13.50
C ILE A 30 -12.20 -6.84 12.06
N SER A 31 -11.16 -6.23 11.47
CA SER A 31 -11.25 -5.78 10.07
C SER A 31 -11.41 -6.95 9.10
N GLU A 32 -10.67 -8.05 9.30
CA GLU A 32 -10.80 -9.27 8.49
C GLU A 32 -12.25 -9.80 8.55
N LYS A 33 -12.84 -9.86 9.75
CA LYS A 33 -14.23 -10.26 9.92
C LYS A 33 -15.21 -9.32 9.23
N PHE A 34 -14.97 -8.01 9.25
CA PHE A 34 -15.81 -7.06 8.53
C PHE A 34 -15.68 -7.20 7.01
N GLU A 35 -14.50 -7.55 6.49
CA GLU A 35 -14.34 -7.88 5.07
C GLU A 35 -15.11 -9.15 4.69
N GLU A 36 -15.04 -10.20 5.52
CA GLU A 36 -15.81 -11.44 5.33
C GLU A 36 -17.33 -11.19 5.35
N ASP A 37 -17.80 -10.27 6.20
CA ASP A 37 -19.19 -9.83 6.29
C ASP A 37 -19.59 -8.81 5.19
N GLU A 38 -18.69 -8.47 4.25
CA GLU A 38 -18.85 -7.42 3.24
C GLU A 38 -19.16 -6.01 3.80
N LYS A 39 -18.82 -5.76 5.07
CA LYS A 39 -18.93 -4.45 5.74
C LYS A 39 -17.70 -3.60 5.49
N TRP A 40 -17.51 -3.19 4.24
CA TRP A 40 -16.31 -2.50 3.78
C TRP A 40 -15.95 -1.23 4.54
N GLU A 41 -16.94 -0.43 4.96
CA GLU A 41 -16.68 0.81 5.72
C GLU A 41 -16.14 0.52 7.11
N ASP A 42 -16.76 -0.43 7.81
CA ASP A 42 -16.32 -0.86 9.14
C ASP A 42 -14.93 -1.51 9.06
N ALA A 43 -14.67 -2.30 8.01
CA ALA A 43 -13.35 -2.87 7.73
C ALA A 43 -12.28 -1.78 7.57
N ILE A 44 -12.52 -0.79 6.71
CA ILE A 44 -11.60 0.33 6.48
C ILE A 44 -11.36 1.11 7.78
N ILE A 45 -12.42 1.41 8.55
CA ILE A 45 -12.29 2.11 9.84
C ILE A 45 -11.44 1.30 10.81
N ALA A 46 -11.69 0.00 10.94
CA ALA A 46 -10.93 -0.89 11.81
C ALA A 46 -9.45 -0.97 11.40
N MET A 47 -9.13 -1.02 10.10
CA MET A 47 -7.74 -0.97 9.61
C MET A 47 -7.07 0.38 9.91
N VAL A 48 -7.79 1.50 9.74
CA VAL A 48 -7.25 2.83 10.07
C VAL A 48 -6.96 2.95 11.56
N GLU A 49 -7.83 2.43 12.43
CA GLU A 49 -7.57 2.39 13.88
C GLU A 49 -6.40 1.46 14.22
N CYS A 50 -6.33 0.27 13.60
CA CYS A 50 -5.20 -0.64 13.73
C CYS A 50 -3.86 0.06 13.40
N SER A 51 -3.80 0.79 12.29
CA SER A 51 -2.63 1.58 11.88
C SER A 51 -2.23 2.63 12.93
N LYS A 52 -3.18 3.42 13.43
CA LYS A 52 -2.94 4.43 14.47
C LYS A 52 -2.40 3.80 15.76
N ILE A 53 -2.95 2.65 16.15
CA ILE A 53 -2.55 1.95 17.37
C ILE A 53 -1.13 1.37 17.21
N PHE A 54 -0.79 0.79 16.05
CA PHE A 54 0.58 0.39 15.75
C PHE A 54 1.56 1.57 15.80
N LYS A 55 1.19 2.72 15.21
CA LYS A 55 2.04 3.92 15.26
C LYS A 55 2.26 4.41 16.69
N THR A 56 1.21 4.38 17.51
CA THR A 56 1.29 4.75 18.93
C THR A 56 2.15 3.76 19.70
N SER A 57 1.99 2.46 19.45
CA SER A 57 2.84 1.40 20.02
C SER A 57 4.32 1.63 19.68
N ALA A 58 4.64 2.05 18.45
CA ALA A 58 6.00 2.37 18.03
C ALA A 58 6.63 3.51 18.85
N TYR A 59 5.85 4.55 19.20
CA TYR A 59 6.32 5.64 20.05
C TYR A 59 6.64 5.19 21.48
N PHE A 60 5.79 4.35 22.07
CA PHE A 60 6.07 3.77 23.40
C PHE A 60 7.27 2.83 23.37
N SER A 61 7.41 2.03 22.32
CA SER A 61 8.58 1.17 22.12
C SER A 61 9.87 1.99 22.06
N ALA A 62 9.89 3.07 21.25
CA ALA A 62 11.04 3.96 21.14
C ALA A 62 11.36 4.71 22.45
N ALA A 63 10.37 4.94 23.30
CA ALA A 63 10.52 5.62 24.60
C ALA A 63 10.97 4.68 25.73
N SER A 64 11.14 3.38 25.48
CA SER A 64 11.61 2.44 26.48
C SER A 64 13.10 2.67 26.79
N VAL A 65 13.45 2.73 28.07
CA VAL A 65 14.80 3.10 28.53
C VAL A 65 15.50 1.97 29.29
N ASN A 66 14.74 1.02 29.85
CA ASN A 66 15.27 -0.11 30.64
C ASN A 66 15.17 -1.44 29.86
N GLN A 67 15.79 -1.50 28.69
CA GLN A 67 15.84 -2.70 27.85
C GLN A 67 17.26 -3.27 27.80
N TYR A 68 17.47 -4.46 28.38
CA TYR A 68 18.74 -5.20 28.28
C TYR A 68 18.80 -6.10 27.05
N ASP A 69 17.63 -6.55 26.57
CA ASP A 69 17.45 -7.32 25.35
C ASP A 69 16.53 -6.55 24.40
N LEU A 70 16.82 -6.56 23.10
CA LEU A 70 16.01 -5.91 22.07
C LEU A 70 15.08 -6.92 21.40
N GLY A 71 13.78 -6.78 21.64
CA GLY A 71 12.76 -7.57 20.95
C GLY A 71 12.55 -7.08 19.52
N ILE A 72 12.51 -8.01 18.56
CA ILE A 72 12.32 -7.66 17.14
C ILE A 72 10.85 -7.29 16.87
N THR A 73 9.89 -8.09 17.37
CA THR A 73 8.46 -7.91 17.07
C THR A 73 7.92 -6.54 17.49
N LEU A 74 8.36 -6.07 18.65
CA LEU A 74 7.94 -4.79 19.22
C LEU A 74 8.99 -3.69 19.03
N SER A 75 9.95 -3.86 18.12
CA SER A 75 10.85 -2.77 17.77
C SER A 75 10.06 -1.61 17.16
N SER A 76 10.46 -0.37 17.44
CA SER A 76 9.78 0.81 16.90
C SER A 76 9.70 0.76 15.37
N GLU A 77 10.78 0.36 14.70
CA GLU A 77 10.83 0.18 13.24
C GLU A 77 9.77 -0.81 12.72
N ASN A 78 9.63 -1.99 13.33
CA ASN A 78 8.65 -2.97 12.88
C ASN A 78 7.21 -2.55 13.19
N LEU A 79 6.98 -1.86 14.30
CA LEU A 79 5.67 -1.31 14.63
C LEU A 79 5.28 -0.17 13.66
N GLU A 80 6.24 0.68 13.27
CA GLU A 80 6.01 1.67 12.23
C GLU A 80 5.74 1.02 10.87
N LEU A 81 6.45 -0.07 10.54
CA LEU A 81 6.21 -0.83 9.32
C LEU A 81 4.78 -1.37 9.28
N ASN A 82 4.34 -2.04 10.35
CA ASN A 82 2.98 -2.57 10.47
C ASN A 82 1.92 -1.46 10.34
N SER A 83 2.17 -0.30 10.95
CA SER A 83 1.32 0.88 10.82
C SER A 83 1.16 1.32 9.37
N GLU A 84 2.25 1.45 8.62
CA GLU A 84 2.20 1.90 7.22
C GLU A 84 1.59 0.84 6.29
N GLU A 85 1.91 -0.44 6.47
CA GLU A 85 1.32 -1.54 5.68
C GLU A 85 -0.19 -1.63 5.88
N THR A 86 -0.66 -1.52 7.14
CA THR A 86 -2.10 -1.51 7.45
C THR A 86 -2.80 -0.31 6.80
N ARG A 87 -2.16 0.87 6.80
CA ARG A 87 -2.72 2.07 6.18
C ARG A 87 -2.80 1.95 4.66
N ILE A 88 -1.80 1.35 4.03
CA ILE A 88 -1.80 1.08 2.59
C ILE A 88 -2.96 0.15 2.23
N LEU A 89 -3.18 -0.93 3.00
CA LEU A 89 -4.30 -1.85 2.79
C LEU A 89 -5.65 -1.12 2.89
N ALA A 90 -5.86 -0.37 3.98
CA ALA A 90 -7.10 0.39 4.18
C ALA A 90 -7.40 1.35 3.01
N GLN A 91 -6.37 2.07 2.56
CA GLN A 91 -6.53 3.02 1.47
C GLN A 91 -6.70 2.34 0.11
N SER A 92 -6.13 1.15 -0.08
CA SER A 92 -6.31 0.33 -1.29
C SER A 92 -7.76 -0.10 -1.45
N ILE A 93 -8.36 -0.63 -0.38
CA ILE A 93 -9.77 -1.02 -0.36
C ILE A 93 -10.67 0.20 -0.57
N ALA A 94 -10.37 1.32 0.09
CA ALA A 94 -11.11 2.56 -0.11
C ALA A 94 -11.02 3.05 -1.56
N ALA A 95 -9.83 3.04 -2.17
CA ALA A 95 -9.64 3.46 -3.56
C ALA A 95 -10.46 2.60 -4.53
N LEU A 96 -10.42 1.28 -4.35
CA LEU A 96 -11.16 0.33 -5.16
C LEU A 96 -12.69 0.51 -5.03
N LYS A 97 -13.19 0.69 -3.80
CA LYS A 97 -14.62 0.94 -3.55
C LYS A 97 -15.11 2.22 -4.23
N GLU A 98 -14.33 3.28 -4.14
CA GLU A 98 -14.67 4.57 -4.75
C GLU A 98 -14.61 4.50 -6.28
N GLU A 99 -13.66 3.75 -6.82
CA GLU A 99 -13.59 3.46 -8.26
C GLU A 99 -14.81 2.65 -8.72
N SER A 100 -15.16 1.57 -8.03
CA SER A 100 -16.31 0.72 -8.38
C SER A 100 -17.66 1.44 -8.21
N SER A 101 -17.72 2.43 -7.32
CA SER A 101 -18.88 3.31 -7.13
C SER A 101 -18.92 4.47 -8.12
N ASN A 102 -18.05 4.49 -9.13
CA ASN A 102 -17.92 5.53 -10.14
C ASN A 102 -17.59 6.93 -9.60
N ASN A 103 -16.96 7.01 -8.41
CA ASN A 103 -16.45 8.26 -7.84
C ASN A 103 -15.00 8.51 -8.31
N THR A 104 -14.83 8.62 -9.62
CA THR A 104 -13.54 8.66 -10.33
C THR A 104 -12.60 9.73 -9.80
N TYR A 105 -13.12 10.92 -9.47
CA TYR A 105 -12.33 12.01 -8.92
C TYR A 105 -11.74 11.66 -7.55
N PHE A 106 -12.55 11.10 -6.64
CA PHE A 106 -12.08 10.77 -5.30
C PHE A 106 -11.15 9.55 -5.32
N ALA A 107 -11.48 8.51 -6.10
CA ALA A 107 -10.61 7.37 -6.34
C ALA A 107 -9.22 7.83 -6.86
N SER A 108 -9.16 8.79 -7.79
CA SER A 108 -7.89 9.34 -8.28
C SER A 108 -7.02 9.95 -7.18
N LYS A 109 -7.62 10.58 -6.17
CA LYS A 109 -6.90 11.14 -5.01
C LYS A 109 -6.40 10.03 -4.09
N LEU A 110 -7.21 8.99 -3.87
CA LEU A 110 -6.83 7.86 -3.04
C LEU A 110 -5.65 7.09 -3.66
N TYR A 111 -5.65 6.86 -4.98
CA TYR A 111 -4.50 6.27 -5.67
C TYR A 111 -3.25 7.16 -5.63
N ALA A 112 -3.39 8.49 -5.76
CA ALA A 112 -2.24 9.40 -5.58
C ALA A 112 -1.68 9.35 -4.15
N GLY A 113 -2.53 9.14 -3.14
CA GLY A 113 -2.08 8.93 -1.78
C GLY A 113 -1.42 7.55 -1.58
N LEU A 114 -1.91 6.50 -2.25
CA LEU A 114 -1.32 5.15 -2.20
C LEU A 114 0.12 5.16 -2.72
N SER A 115 0.37 5.84 -3.84
CA SER A 115 1.74 5.96 -4.35
C SER A 115 2.66 6.67 -3.34
N SER A 116 2.18 7.72 -2.67
CA SER A 116 2.94 8.37 -1.61
C SER A 116 3.23 7.44 -0.42
N LEU A 117 2.29 6.59 -0.04
CA LEU A 117 2.45 5.62 1.04
C LEU A 117 3.41 4.49 0.64
N SER A 118 3.29 3.94 -0.58
CA SER A 118 4.22 2.95 -1.15
C SER A 118 5.66 3.50 -1.18
N LYS A 119 5.85 4.76 -1.56
CA LYS A 119 7.15 5.43 -1.51
C LYS A 119 7.66 5.57 -0.08
N ARG A 120 6.80 5.93 0.87
CA ARG A 120 7.18 6.04 2.29
C ARG A 120 7.60 4.68 2.85
N LEU A 121 6.83 3.63 2.56
CA LEU A 121 7.13 2.25 2.95
C LEU A 121 8.48 1.78 2.38
N PHE A 122 8.78 2.12 1.13
CA PHE A 122 10.05 1.83 0.47
C PHE A 122 11.26 2.40 1.22
N TYR A 123 11.17 3.64 1.73
CA TYR A 123 12.26 4.29 2.45
C TYR A 123 12.26 4.05 3.96
N LEU A 124 11.21 3.44 4.50
CA LEU A 124 11.08 3.22 5.94
C LEU A 124 12.16 2.28 6.49
N LYS A 125 12.55 1.27 5.70
CA LYS A 125 13.65 0.37 6.03
C LYS A 125 14.33 -0.22 4.81
N LYS A 126 15.46 -0.90 5.04
CA LYS A 126 16.10 -1.70 4.00
C LYS A 126 15.29 -2.98 3.75
N HIS A 127 14.63 -3.03 2.61
CA HIS A 127 13.90 -4.21 2.15
C HIS A 127 14.81 -5.16 1.36
N GLU A 128 14.46 -6.44 1.37
CA GLU A 128 15.00 -7.40 0.41
C GLU A 128 14.60 -7.03 -1.01
N GLU A 129 15.40 -7.43 -1.99
CA GLU A 129 15.26 -6.97 -3.37
C GLU A 129 13.87 -7.24 -3.95
N LYS A 130 13.27 -8.40 -3.62
CA LYS A 130 11.92 -8.75 -4.01
C LYS A 130 10.87 -7.73 -3.52
N LYS A 131 10.80 -7.48 -2.21
CA LYS A 131 9.83 -6.52 -1.64
C LYS A 131 10.08 -5.11 -2.17
N LYS A 132 11.35 -4.75 -2.35
CA LYS A 132 11.75 -3.47 -2.97
C LYS A 132 11.18 -3.32 -4.38
N GLN A 133 11.26 -4.35 -5.23
CA GLN A 133 10.67 -4.29 -6.58
C GLN A 133 9.13 -4.27 -6.55
N GLN A 134 8.50 -5.05 -5.66
CA GLN A 134 7.04 -5.00 -5.48
C GLN A 134 6.55 -3.59 -5.13
N LEU A 135 7.21 -2.91 -4.18
CA LEU A 135 6.86 -1.55 -3.77
C LEU A 135 7.06 -0.53 -4.90
N ARG A 136 8.11 -0.69 -5.72
CA ARG A 136 8.36 0.17 -6.88
C ARG A 136 7.30 -0.02 -7.95
N ALA A 137 6.98 -1.27 -8.29
CA ALA A 137 5.96 -1.57 -9.28
C ALA A 137 4.58 -1.05 -8.83
N GLN A 138 4.21 -1.30 -7.57
CA GLN A 138 2.97 -0.78 -6.99
C GLN A 138 2.92 0.76 -6.99
N PHE A 139 4.02 1.42 -6.62
CA PHE A 139 4.13 2.88 -6.69
C PHE A 139 3.80 3.42 -8.10
N HIS A 140 4.39 2.80 -9.14
CA HIS A 140 4.14 3.19 -10.52
C HIS A 140 2.70 2.88 -10.95
N PHE A 141 2.17 1.71 -10.58
CA PHE A 141 0.78 1.36 -10.84
C PHE A 141 -0.21 2.38 -10.25
N ASP A 142 -0.05 2.72 -8.97
CA ASP A 142 -0.91 3.67 -8.26
C ASP A 142 -0.84 5.07 -8.90
N MET A 143 0.35 5.50 -9.33
CA MET A 143 0.51 6.75 -10.10
C MET A 143 -0.20 6.70 -11.44
N GLY A 144 -0.15 5.56 -12.14
CA GLY A 144 -0.87 5.32 -13.39
C GLY A 144 -2.38 5.46 -13.19
N LYS A 145 -2.94 4.74 -12.22
CA LYS A 145 -4.37 4.79 -11.86
C LYS A 145 -4.82 6.20 -11.46
N ALA A 146 -4.02 6.89 -10.64
CA ALA A 146 -4.32 8.27 -10.25
C ALA A 146 -4.42 9.21 -11.47
N CYS A 147 -3.50 9.08 -12.44
CA CYS A 147 -3.51 9.90 -13.65
C CYS A 147 -4.69 9.54 -14.57
N GLN A 148 -4.94 8.24 -14.79
CA GLN A 148 -6.04 7.72 -15.60
C GLN A 148 -7.39 8.21 -15.10
N LEU A 149 -7.70 7.95 -13.82
CA LEU A 149 -8.99 8.31 -13.22
C LEU A 149 -9.19 9.83 -13.15
N LYS A 150 -8.11 10.60 -12.94
CA LYS A 150 -8.17 12.06 -12.97
C LYS A 150 -8.45 12.60 -14.37
N ALA A 151 -7.92 11.96 -15.41
CA ALA A 151 -8.23 12.30 -16.79
C ALA A 151 -9.71 12.03 -17.09
N GLN A 152 -10.21 10.85 -16.70
CA GLN A 152 -11.61 10.46 -16.83
C GLN A 152 -12.54 11.44 -16.09
N ALA A 153 -12.28 11.73 -14.82
CA ALA A 153 -13.06 12.69 -14.05
C ALA A 153 -13.07 14.10 -14.68
N SER A 154 -11.96 14.49 -15.34
CA SER A 154 -11.87 15.79 -16.03
C SER A 154 -12.69 15.84 -17.32
N LEU A 155 -12.96 14.68 -17.95
CA LEU A 155 -13.86 14.57 -19.10
C LEU A 155 -15.33 14.57 -18.66
N GLU A 156 -15.63 13.96 -17.52
CA GLU A 156 -16.99 13.82 -16.96
C GLU A 156 -17.49 15.10 -16.27
N SER A 157 -16.58 15.97 -15.80
CA SER A 157 -16.92 17.24 -15.14
C SER A 157 -17.42 18.29 -16.14
N SER A 158 -18.72 18.30 -16.41
CA SER A 158 -19.40 19.09 -17.44
C SER A 158 -19.66 20.59 -17.10
N ILE A 159 -19.03 21.14 -16.06
CA ILE A 159 -19.32 22.51 -15.59
C ILE A 159 -18.52 23.57 -16.36
N THR A 160 -17.38 23.19 -16.96
CA THR A 160 -16.51 24.10 -17.71
C THR A 160 -15.99 23.46 -18.99
N ASN A 161 -15.56 24.26 -19.97
CA ASN A 161 -14.92 23.75 -21.18
C ASN A 161 -13.76 22.80 -20.85
N ILE A 162 -13.85 21.57 -21.36
CA ILE A 162 -12.85 20.52 -21.17
C ILE A 162 -11.51 20.99 -21.73
N ASN A 163 -10.50 21.05 -20.85
CA ASN A 163 -9.13 21.30 -21.26
C ASN A 163 -8.53 20.00 -21.84
N LYS A 164 -8.69 19.81 -23.15
CA LYS A 164 -8.24 18.60 -23.87
C LYS A 164 -6.74 18.34 -23.72
N ASP A 165 -5.92 19.39 -23.73
CA ASP A 165 -4.46 19.26 -23.57
C ASP A 165 -4.08 18.70 -22.20
N LYS A 166 -4.78 19.14 -21.15
CA LYS A 166 -4.58 18.64 -19.79
C LYS A 166 -4.98 17.18 -19.67
N VAL A 167 -6.11 16.79 -20.28
CA VAL A 167 -6.57 15.39 -20.31
C VAL A 167 -5.55 14.52 -21.03
N MET A 168 -5.11 14.92 -22.23
CA MET A 168 -4.10 14.20 -23.00
C MET A 168 -2.80 14.00 -22.20
N LYS A 169 -2.29 15.06 -21.57
CA LYS A 169 -1.09 14.97 -20.70
C LYS A 169 -1.28 14.02 -19.52
N LEU A 170 -2.46 13.96 -18.92
CA LEU A 170 -2.75 13.02 -17.83
C LEU A 170 -2.77 11.58 -18.34
N GLN A 171 -3.35 11.33 -19.52
CA GLN A 171 -3.39 10.00 -20.10
C GLN A 171 -1.99 9.52 -20.53
N GLN A 172 -1.19 10.37 -21.16
CA GLN A 172 0.20 10.04 -21.48
C GLN A 172 1.02 9.70 -20.23
N LYS A 173 0.83 10.47 -19.15
CA LYS A 173 1.46 10.17 -17.85
C LYS A 173 1.00 8.84 -17.28
N ALA A 174 -0.30 8.53 -17.40
CA ALA A 174 -0.82 7.24 -16.98
C ALA A 174 -0.12 6.09 -17.72
N ASN A 175 -0.02 6.19 -19.05
CA ASN A 175 0.66 5.21 -19.90
C ASN A 175 2.14 5.04 -19.52
N PHE A 176 2.87 6.14 -19.32
CA PHE A 176 4.26 6.09 -18.86
C PHE A 176 4.41 5.29 -17.55
N TYR A 177 3.54 5.56 -16.57
CA TYR A 177 3.61 4.89 -15.27
C TYR A 177 3.19 3.42 -15.35
N PHE A 178 2.17 3.09 -16.15
CA PHE A 178 1.77 1.69 -16.34
C PHE A 178 2.87 0.88 -17.03
N LEU A 179 3.53 1.43 -18.06
CA LEU A 179 4.67 0.77 -18.71
C LEU A 179 5.83 0.54 -17.74
N LYS A 180 6.13 1.51 -16.88
CA LYS A 180 7.13 1.33 -15.82
C LYS A 180 6.74 0.26 -14.81
N SER A 181 5.46 0.16 -14.46
CA SER A 181 4.98 -0.93 -13.61
C SER A 181 5.09 -2.29 -14.32
N GLU A 182 4.73 -2.36 -15.60
CA GLU A 182 4.81 -3.59 -16.41
C GLU A 182 6.26 -4.08 -16.51
N GLU A 183 7.19 -3.18 -16.84
CA GLU A 183 8.62 -3.46 -16.95
C GLU A 183 9.13 -4.14 -15.68
N ILE A 184 8.86 -3.55 -14.51
CA ILE A 184 9.31 -4.08 -13.22
C ILE A 184 8.65 -5.43 -12.91
N TRP A 185 7.34 -5.57 -13.12
CA TRP A 185 6.65 -6.85 -12.87
C TRP A 185 7.20 -7.96 -13.78
N ASN A 186 7.49 -7.65 -15.04
CA ASN A 186 8.06 -8.60 -15.99
C ASN A 186 9.51 -8.99 -15.63
N GLU A 187 10.33 -8.03 -15.18
CA GLU A 187 11.68 -8.27 -14.64
C GLU A 187 11.62 -9.16 -13.39
N MET A 188 10.63 -8.98 -12.52
CA MET A 188 10.46 -9.85 -11.36
C MET A 188 10.16 -11.30 -11.73
N VAL A 189 9.27 -11.55 -12.69
CA VAL A 189 8.94 -12.92 -13.14
C VAL A 189 10.16 -13.61 -13.77
N SER A 190 10.90 -12.88 -14.59
CA SER A 190 12.03 -13.42 -15.38
C SER A 190 13.36 -13.46 -14.63
N GLY A 191 13.60 -12.53 -13.71
CA GLY A 191 14.91 -12.29 -13.09
C GLY A 191 15.03 -12.69 -11.62
N LEU A 192 13.93 -12.91 -10.89
CA LEU A 192 13.99 -13.35 -9.49
C LEU A 192 13.80 -14.87 -9.38
N SER A 193 14.90 -15.59 -9.15
CA SER A 193 14.93 -17.05 -9.02
C SER A 193 14.31 -17.60 -7.73
N GLU A 194 14.05 -16.74 -6.73
CA GLU A 194 13.65 -17.12 -5.38
C GLU A 194 12.16 -16.86 -5.06
N LEU A 195 11.31 -16.62 -6.07
CA LEU A 195 9.87 -16.46 -5.84
C LEU A 195 9.23 -17.82 -5.49
N SER A 196 8.44 -17.85 -4.42
CA SER A 196 7.55 -18.99 -4.15
C SER A 196 6.49 -19.13 -5.26
N LYS A 197 5.80 -20.26 -5.32
CA LYS A 197 4.73 -20.47 -6.31
C LYS A 197 3.60 -19.45 -6.16
N GLU A 198 3.19 -19.21 -4.92
CA GLU A 198 2.14 -18.24 -4.57
C GLU A 198 2.56 -16.82 -4.96
N GLU A 199 3.82 -16.48 -4.70
CA GLU A 199 4.36 -15.15 -4.98
C GLU A 199 4.51 -14.90 -6.47
N ARG A 200 5.00 -15.90 -7.22
CA ARG A 200 5.06 -15.82 -8.68
C ARG A 200 3.66 -15.65 -9.25
N SER A 201 2.68 -16.43 -8.79
CA SER A 201 1.29 -16.30 -9.23
C SER A 201 0.72 -14.90 -8.97
N SER A 202 1.00 -14.31 -7.80
CA SER A 202 0.60 -12.95 -7.47
C SER A 202 1.25 -11.90 -8.39
N VAL A 203 2.55 -12.03 -8.67
CA VAL A 203 3.27 -11.12 -9.60
C VAL A 203 2.73 -11.25 -11.02
N GLU A 204 2.46 -12.46 -11.50
CA GLU A 204 1.88 -12.71 -12.82
C GLU A 204 0.46 -12.14 -12.94
N GLN A 205 -0.35 -12.25 -11.89
CA GLN A 205 -1.67 -11.64 -11.84
C GLN A 205 -1.59 -10.12 -11.94
N ASN A 206 -0.70 -9.48 -11.15
CA ASN A 206 -0.47 -8.04 -11.22
C ASN A 206 -0.01 -7.62 -12.63
N LEU A 207 0.93 -8.35 -13.22
CA LEU A 207 1.40 -8.12 -14.59
C LEU A 207 0.26 -8.21 -15.61
N SER A 208 -0.64 -9.19 -15.46
CA SER A 208 -1.81 -9.34 -16.32
C SER A 208 -2.75 -8.14 -16.25
N ILE A 209 -3.02 -7.64 -15.04
CA ILE A 209 -3.86 -6.45 -14.82
C ILE A 209 -3.26 -5.23 -15.52
N VAL A 210 -1.95 -4.99 -15.37
CA VAL A 210 -1.28 -3.86 -16.03
C VAL A 210 -1.37 -4.00 -17.56
N LYS A 211 -1.14 -5.20 -18.10
CA LYS A 211 -1.25 -5.47 -19.54
C LYS A 211 -2.65 -5.24 -20.10
N GLU A 212 -3.68 -5.59 -19.35
CA GLU A 212 -5.07 -5.35 -19.73
C GLU A 212 -5.35 -3.84 -19.81
N ILE A 213 -4.95 -3.08 -18.80
CA ILE A 213 -5.08 -1.62 -18.78
C ILE A 213 -4.34 -0.97 -19.96
N LEU A 214 -3.13 -1.43 -20.28
CA LEU A 214 -2.35 -0.91 -21.39
C LEU A 214 -2.97 -1.21 -22.76
N LYS A 215 -3.65 -2.36 -22.94
CA LYS A 215 -4.38 -2.69 -24.18
C LYS A 215 -5.53 -1.72 -24.44
N ASP A 216 -6.21 -1.30 -23.37
CA ASP A 216 -7.32 -0.36 -23.46
C ASP A 216 -6.82 1.08 -23.73
N GLN A 217 -5.57 1.39 -23.37
CA GLN A 217 -4.95 2.70 -23.55
C GLN A 217 -4.14 2.80 -24.85
N ASN A 218 -4.83 2.88 -25.99
CA ASN A 218 -4.24 3.20 -27.31
C ASN A 218 -3.79 4.67 -27.41
N LEU A 219 -2.78 5.08 -26.65
CA LEU A 219 -2.26 6.46 -26.65
C LEU A 219 -0.75 6.51 -26.82
N GLU A 220 -0.29 7.48 -27.62
CA GLU A 220 1.14 7.77 -27.86
C GLU A 220 1.90 8.04 -26.55
N LEU A 221 3.13 7.55 -26.48
CA LEU A 221 4.05 7.73 -25.37
C LEU A 221 4.45 9.20 -25.20
N LEU A 222 4.75 9.60 -23.96
CA LEU A 222 5.45 10.86 -23.70
C LEU A 222 6.91 10.71 -24.18
N ASP A 223 7.33 11.57 -25.11
CA ASP A 223 8.73 11.77 -25.50
C ASP A 223 9.61 12.24 -24.32
#